data_AF-A0A8J3VXX6-F1
#
_entry.id   AF-A0A8J3VXX6-F1
#
_cell.length_a   1.000
_cell.length_b   1.000
_cell.length_c   1.000
_cell.angle_alpha   90.00
_cell.angle_beta   90.00
_cell.angle_gamma   90.00
#
_symmetry.space_group_name_H-M   'P 1'
#
loop_
_entity.id
_entity.type
_entity.pdbx_description
1 polymer ?
#
loop_
_entity_poly.entity_id
_entity_poly.type
_entity_poly.pdbx_seq_one_letter_code
_entity_poly.pdbx_strand_id
1 'polypeptide(L)'
;MEDHYADPLPEAAAYGFQRALQIAPAAVTTAQVLLQMKTQRLREQTERQRQAAETLHAQERAEHHAARLQWLPANNPAWLRSADLLQVSRAWGAAMPYAAHDPGAERARLKCEERLRQLHPYGMNRYDRLRADGLNPADAMRQAAPFFAREPHPRTGHSAPTRKELPAAVKLAQQGFPHSINDTVRANRSGTTTATAVRASTQGQRPAPNRKQ
;
A
#
# COMPACT_ATOMS: atom_id res chain seq x y z
N MET A 1 16.35 -12.05 -86.52
CA MET A 1 16.56 -10.78 -85.82
C MET A 1 16.54 -11.12 -84.35
N GLU A 2 17.72 -11.37 -83.79
CA GLU A 2 17.93 -11.58 -82.36
C GLU A 2 18.87 -10.47 -81.91
N ASP A 3 18.33 -9.58 -81.09
CA ASP A 3 19.07 -8.46 -80.51
C ASP A 3 20.05 -9.01 -79.48
N HIS A 4 21.34 -8.91 -79.81
CA HIS A 4 22.45 -9.22 -78.91
C HIS A 4 22.46 -8.16 -77.79
N TYR A 5 21.90 -8.50 -76.63
CA TYR A 5 22.01 -7.70 -75.41
C TYR A 5 23.46 -7.77 -74.90
N ALA A 6 24.26 -6.76 -75.24
CA ALA A 6 25.59 -6.58 -74.68
C ALA A 6 25.45 -6.23 -73.19
N ASP A 7 25.92 -7.12 -72.33
CA ASP A 7 25.96 -6.95 -70.88
C ASP A 7 26.92 -5.78 -70.53
N PRO A 8 26.46 -4.66 -69.92
CA PRO A 8 27.28 -3.47 -69.70
C PRO A 8 28.16 -3.52 -68.43
N LEU A 9 28.08 -4.61 -67.65
CA LEU A 9 28.84 -4.81 -66.41
C LEU A 9 30.36 -5.06 -66.55
N PRO A 10 30.87 -5.75 -67.58
CA PRO A 10 32.31 -5.96 -67.73
C PRO A 10 33.05 -4.69 -68.21
N GLU A 11 32.37 -3.82 -68.97
CA GLU A 11 32.99 -2.61 -69.54
C GLU A 11 33.11 -1.46 -68.52
N ALA A 12 32.18 -1.39 -67.55
CA ALA A 12 32.27 -0.46 -66.43
C ALA A 12 33.41 -0.79 -65.45
N ALA A 13 33.76 -2.07 -65.29
CA ALA A 13 34.85 -2.50 -64.43
C ALA A 13 36.24 -2.15 -65.01
N ALA A 14 36.38 -2.17 -66.33
CA ALA A 14 37.64 -1.84 -67.02
C ALA A 14 37.98 -0.34 -66.93
N TYR A 15 36.99 0.55 -66.99
CA TYR A 15 37.19 2.00 -66.85
C TYR A 15 37.51 2.46 -65.41
N GLY A 16 37.24 1.63 -64.40
CA GLY A 16 37.50 1.95 -62.99
C GLY A 16 38.97 1.82 -62.56
N PHE A 17 39.75 0.96 -63.23
CA PHE A 17 41.11 0.63 -62.77
C PHE A 17 42.15 1.69 -63.15
N GLN A 18 41.93 2.44 -64.23
CA GLN A 18 42.87 3.44 -64.74
C GLN A 18 42.83 4.78 -63.97
N ARG A 19 41.83 4.98 -63.11
CA ARG A 19 41.70 6.15 -62.23
C ARG A 19 42.02 5.84 -60.75
N ALA A 20 42.63 4.70 -60.46
CA ALA A 20 42.92 4.26 -59.09
C ALA A 20 44.25 4.81 -58.52
N LEU A 21 45.17 5.32 -59.34
CA LEU A 21 46.47 5.84 -58.87
C LEU A 21 46.50 7.33 -58.49
N GLN A 22 45.38 8.06 -58.52
CA GLN A 22 45.32 9.47 -58.08
C GLN A 22 44.39 9.74 -56.88
N ILE A 23 43.79 8.71 -56.26
CA ILE A 23 42.86 8.89 -55.13
C ILE A 23 43.38 8.26 -53.83
N ALA A 24 44.71 8.20 -53.68
CA ALA A 24 45.34 7.58 -52.52
C ALA A 24 45.19 8.34 -51.16
N PRO A 25 44.83 9.64 -51.04
CA PRO A 25 44.71 10.25 -49.71
C PRO A 25 43.29 10.43 -49.16
N ALA A 26 42.23 9.87 -49.79
CA ALA A 26 40.84 10.11 -49.35
C ALA A 26 40.16 8.94 -48.61
N ALA A 27 40.82 7.80 -48.41
CA ALA A 27 40.20 6.62 -47.78
C ALA A 27 40.40 6.54 -46.26
N VAL A 28 41.36 7.27 -45.68
CA VAL A 28 41.65 7.25 -44.23
C VAL A 28 40.62 8.05 -43.42
N THR A 29 39.96 9.03 -44.03
CA THR A 29 39.00 9.92 -43.36
C THR A 29 37.65 9.26 -43.08
N THR A 30 37.18 8.30 -43.89
CA THR A 30 35.85 7.68 -43.69
C THR A 30 35.81 6.74 -42.48
N ALA A 31 36.88 5.98 -42.25
CA ALA A 31 36.97 5.08 -41.09
C ALA A 31 37.03 5.84 -39.75
N GLN A 32 37.77 6.94 -39.70
CA GLN A 32 37.86 7.80 -38.51
C GLN A 32 36.54 8.52 -38.22
N VAL A 33 35.83 8.99 -39.26
CA VAL A 33 34.53 9.64 -39.11
C VAL A 33 33.48 8.66 -38.57
N LEU A 34 33.46 7.40 -39.01
CA LEU A 34 32.51 6.40 -38.48
C LEU A 34 32.78 6.06 -37.00
N LEU A 35 34.06 5.98 -36.58
CA LEU A 35 34.41 5.81 -35.16
C LEU A 35 34.02 7.06 -34.34
N GLN A 36 34.23 8.26 -34.87
CA GLN A 36 33.81 9.50 -34.22
C GLN A 36 32.29 9.59 -34.11
N MET A 37 31.53 9.24 -35.15
CA MET A 37 30.06 9.24 -35.11
C MET A 37 29.51 8.23 -34.10
N LYS A 38 30.12 7.06 -33.95
CA LYS A 38 29.71 6.09 -32.90
C LYS A 38 29.93 6.64 -31.49
N THR A 39 31.08 7.28 -31.25
CA THR A 39 31.35 7.90 -29.94
C THR A 39 30.47 9.13 -29.71
N GLN A 40 30.16 9.91 -30.74
CA GLN A 40 29.22 11.03 -30.69
C GLN A 40 27.81 10.58 -30.31
N ARG A 41 27.30 9.51 -30.95
CA ARG A 41 25.96 8.98 -30.66
C ARG A 41 25.82 8.46 -29.24
N LEU A 42 26.86 7.83 -28.69
CA LEU A 42 26.86 7.39 -27.29
C LEU A 42 26.82 8.59 -26.33
N ARG A 43 27.55 9.67 -26.64
CA ARG A 43 27.51 10.92 -25.88
C ARG A 43 26.13 11.58 -25.94
N GLU A 44 25.56 11.72 -27.13
CA GLU A 44 24.21 12.27 -27.34
C GLU A 44 23.13 11.42 -26.64
N GLN A 45 23.24 10.08 -26.67
CA GLN A 45 22.33 9.20 -25.94
C GLN A 45 22.46 9.37 -24.44
N THR A 46 23.69 9.50 -23.94
CA THR A 46 23.95 9.75 -22.51
C THR A 46 23.40 11.11 -22.10
N GLU A 47 23.55 12.15 -22.92
CA GLU A 47 22.98 13.48 -22.69
C GLU A 47 21.46 13.46 -22.71
N ARG A 48 20.83 12.78 -23.68
CA ARG A 48 19.37 12.59 -23.71
C ARG A 48 18.87 11.83 -22.49
N GLN A 49 19.57 10.78 -22.06
CA GLN A 49 19.23 10.04 -20.85
C GLN A 49 19.38 10.90 -19.59
N ARG A 50 20.43 11.71 -19.50
CA ARG A 50 20.62 12.68 -18.40
C ARG A 50 19.51 13.73 -18.39
N GLN A 51 19.18 14.31 -19.53
CA GLN A 51 18.08 15.27 -19.64
C GLN A 51 16.74 14.63 -19.29
N ALA A 52 16.47 13.42 -19.77
CA ALA A 52 15.26 12.68 -19.40
C ALA A 52 15.21 12.42 -17.88
N ALA A 53 16.31 11.98 -17.27
CA ALA A 53 16.41 11.79 -15.83
C ALA A 53 16.23 13.11 -15.06
N GLU A 54 16.83 14.21 -15.51
CA GLU A 54 16.68 15.54 -14.91
C GLU A 54 15.24 16.02 -14.94
N THR A 55 14.52 15.79 -16.05
CA THR A 55 13.10 16.16 -16.14
C THR A 55 12.24 15.33 -15.19
N LEU A 56 12.49 14.02 -15.07
CA LEU A 56 11.79 13.17 -14.11
C LEU A 56 12.08 13.61 -12.67
N HIS A 57 13.34 13.86 -12.32
CA HIS A 57 13.71 14.36 -10.99
C HIS A 57 13.17 15.76 -10.69
N ALA A 58 13.01 16.61 -11.69
CA ALA A 58 12.36 17.91 -11.52
C ALA A 58 10.86 17.75 -11.22
N GLN A 59 10.19 16.81 -11.90
CA GLN A 59 8.79 16.46 -11.65
C GLN A 59 8.60 15.86 -10.26
N GLU A 60 9.40 14.86 -9.88
CA GLU A 60 9.38 14.24 -8.54
C GLU A 60 9.56 15.29 -7.43
N ARG A 61 10.50 16.23 -7.63
CA ARG A 61 10.71 17.34 -6.68
C ARG A 61 9.50 18.26 -6.62
N ALA A 62 8.91 18.62 -7.75
CA ALA A 62 7.72 19.47 -7.79
C ALA A 62 6.53 18.80 -7.07
N GLU A 63 6.30 17.51 -7.30
CA GLU A 63 5.28 16.72 -6.61
C GLU A 63 5.51 16.65 -5.10
N HIS A 64 6.75 16.43 -4.68
CA HIS A 64 7.12 16.46 -3.26
C HIS A 64 6.87 17.84 -2.62
N HIS A 65 7.25 18.93 -3.30
CA HIS A 65 6.97 20.28 -2.81
C HIS A 65 5.47 20.56 -2.71
N ALA A 66 4.68 20.13 -3.69
CA ALA A 66 3.22 20.27 -3.65
C ALA A 66 2.59 19.45 -2.51
N ALA A 67 3.07 18.22 -2.28
CA ALA A 67 2.62 17.39 -1.16
C ALA A 67 3.01 18.00 0.18
N ARG A 68 4.21 18.60 0.29
CA ARG A 68 4.68 19.30 1.49
C ARG A 68 3.73 20.38 1.94
N LEU A 69 3.17 21.16 1.01
CA LEU A 69 2.18 22.20 1.36
C LEU A 69 0.91 21.62 2.01
N GLN A 70 0.56 20.36 1.73
CA GLN A 70 -0.64 19.73 2.29
C GLN A 70 -0.42 19.15 3.69
N TRP A 71 0.77 18.62 3.99
CA TRP A 71 1.05 18.03 5.31
C TRP A 71 1.77 18.96 6.29
N LEU A 72 2.43 20.02 5.80
CA LEU A 72 3.17 20.96 6.64
C LEU A 72 2.32 21.59 7.77
N PRO A 73 1.04 21.97 7.56
CA PRO A 73 0.20 22.51 8.63
C PRO A 73 0.05 21.58 9.83
N ALA A 74 0.09 20.26 9.64
CA ALA A 74 0.02 19.29 10.74
C ALA A 74 1.23 19.35 11.68
N ASN A 75 2.33 20.00 11.28
CA ASN A 75 3.43 20.24 12.20
C ASN A 75 3.15 21.42 13.17
N ASN A 76 2.18 22.28 12.87
CA ASN A 76 1.76 23.39 13.72
C ASN A 76 0.73 22.94 14.78
N PRO A 77 1.05 23.03 16.09
CA PRO A 77 0.12 22.64 17.15
C PRO A 77 -1.19 23.44 17.17
N ALA A 78 -1.16 24.71 16.76
CA ALA A 78 -2.37 25.54 16.74
C ALA A 78 -3.37 25.05 15.69
N TRP A 79 -2.88 24.70 14.50
CA TRP A 79 -3.70 24.15 13.42
C TRP A 79 -4.31 22.81 13.82
N LEU A 80 -3.53 21.90 14.41
CA LEU A 80 -4.03 20.58 14.82
C LEU A 80 -5.18 20.65 15.83
N ARG A 81 -5.16 21.62 16.75
CA ARG A 81 -6.23 21.76 17.76
C ARG A 81 -7.57 22.12 17.16
N SER A 82 -7.58 22.90 16.07
CA SER A 82 -8.78 23.34 15.37
C SER A 82 -9.14 22.49 14.16
N ALA A 83 -8.21 21.66 13.68
CA ALA A 83 -8.42 20.90 12.44
C ALA A 83 -9.51 19.83 12.61
N ASP A 84 -10.35 19.73 11.59
CA ASP A 84 -11.42 18.73 11.48
C ASP A 84 -10.92 17.40 10.88
N LEU A 85 -11.79 16.39 10.82
CA LEU A 85 -11.47 15.07 10.28
C LEU A 85 -10.94 15.13 8.84
N LEU A 86 -11.55 15.94 7.98
CA LEU A 86 -11.22 15.99 6.56
C LEU A 86 -9.85 16.65 6.35
N GLN A 87 -9.58 17.74 7.07
CA GLN A 87 -8.30 18.44 7.05
C GLN A 87 -7.17 17.54 7.55
N VAL A 88 -7.38 16.84 8.67
CA VAL A 88 -6.38 15.95 9.26
C VAL A 88 -6.14 14.72 8.39
N SER A 89 -7.19 14.12 7.82
CA SER A 89 -7.05 12.96 6.92
C SER A 89 -6.34 13.31 5.61
N ARG A 90 -6.60 14.49 5.03
CA ARG A 90 -5.86 14.98 3.85
C ARG A 90 -4.38 15.20 4.17
N ALA A 91 -4.06 15.86 5.28
CA ALA A 91 -2.68 16.08 5.71
C ALA A 91 -1.95 14.77 6.00
N TRP A 92 -2.63 13.80 6.63
CA TRP A 92 -2.11 12.45 6.85
C TRP A 92 -1.81 11.73 5.53
N GLY A 93 -2.77 11.71 4.59
CA GLY A 93 -2.60 11.06 3.29
C GLY A 93 -1.50 11.68 2.44
N ALA A 94 -1.32 13.00 2.49
CA ALA A 94 -0.23 13.68 1.81
C ALA A 94 1.15 13.38 2.41
N ALA A 95 1.24 13.11 3.72
CA ALA A 95 2.49 12.76 4.39
C ALA A 95 2.92 11.30 4.14
N MET A 96 1.96 10.41 3.93
CA MET A 96 2.16 8.95 3.88
C MET A 96 3.26 8.48 2.90
N PRO A 97 3.33 8.93 1.63
CA PRO A 97 4.37 8.48 0.70
C PRO A 97 5.79 8.91 1.12
N TYR A 98 5.89 10.01 1.89
CA TYR A 98 7.14 10.67 2.22
C TYR A 98 7.66 10.32 3.62
N ALA A 99 6.83 9.68 4.45
CA ALA A 99 7.15 9.34 5.84
C ALA A 99 8.43 8.50 6.02
N ALA A 100 8.79 7.65 5.04
CA ALA A 100 9.99 6.82 5.13
C ALA A 100 11.31 7.60 4.96
N HIS A 101 11.29 8.76 4.31
CA HIS A 101 12.51 9.49 3.91
C HIS A 101 12.51 10.98 4.32
N ASP A 102 11.37 11.55 4.73
CA ASP A 102 11.28 12.89 5.32
C ASP A 102 10.80 12.80 6.80
N PRO A 103 11.68 13.08 7.79
CA PRO A 103 11.31 13.11 9.20
C PRO A 103 10.18 14.10 9.55
N GLY A 104 10.06 15.19 8.79
CA GLY A 104 8.98 16.17 8.93
C GLY A 104 7.63 15.62 8.49
N ALA A 105 7.61 14.81 7.43
CA ALA A 105 6.41 14.10 6.97
C ALA A 105 6.01 13.01 7.97
N GLU A 106 6.97 12.24 8.50
CA GLU A 106 6.67 11.24 9.54
C GLU A 106 6.09 11.88 10.81
N ARG A 107 6.67 12.99 11.27
CA ARG A 107 6.12 13.76 12.40
C ARG A 107 4.71 14.27 12.13
N ALA A 108 4.45 14.77 10.92
CA ALA A 108 3.11 15.21 10.52
C ALA A 108 2.13 14.05 10.54
N ARG A 109 2.50 12.89 9.98
CA ARG A 109 1.69 11.66 9.97
C ARG A 109 1.31 11.23 11.39
N LEU A 110 2.29 11.11 12.29
CA LEU A 110 2.07 10.69 13.68
C LEU A 110 1.16 11.66 14.45
N LYS A 111 1.36 12.97 14.26
CA LYS A 111 0.50 14.00 14.87
C LYS A 111 -0.93 13.98 14.34
N CYS A 112 -1.09 13.75 13.03
CA CYS A 112 -2.41 13.56 12.45
C CYS A 112 -3.09 12.32 13.03
N GLU A 113 -2.39 11.20 13.16
CA GLU A 113 -2.94 9.99 13.79
C GLU A 113 -3.40 10.24 15.23
N GLU A 114 -2.62 10.98 16.00
CA GLU A 114 -3.02 11.35 17.36
C GLU A 114 -4.27 12.23 17.38
N ARG A 115 -4.36 13.20 16.47
CA ARG A 115 -5.56 14.02 16.33
C ARG A 115 -6.77 13.19 15.87
N LEU A 116 -6.58 12.24 14.96
CA LEU A 116 -7.63 11.31 14.53
C LEU A 116 -8.12 10.44 15.70
N ARG A 117 -7.23 10.04 16.63
CA ARG A 117 -7.63 9.30 17.85
C ARG A 117 -8.56 10.13 18.74
N GLN A 118 -8.33 11.44 18.82
CA GLN A 118 -9.18 12.35 19.58
C GLN A 118 -10.54 12.57 18.90
N LEU A 119 -10.55 12.75 17.58
CA LEU A 119 -11.78 13.04 16.83
C LEU A 119 -12.66 11.80 16.64
N HIS A 120 -12.07 10.65 16.29
CA HIS A 120 -12.80 9.41 15.98
C HIS A 120 -12.14 8.20 16.65
N PRO A 121 -12.27 8.06 18.00
CA PRO A 121 -11.63 6.97 18.75
C PRO A 121 -12.01 5.58 18.25
N TYR A 122 -13.24 5.39 17.74
CA TYR A 122 -13.74 4.10 17.28
C TYR A 122 -13.03 3.62 16.01
N GLY A 123 -12.91 4.48 15.00
CA GLY A 123 -12.18 4.16 13.77
C GLY A 123 -10.69 3.94 14.04
N MET A 124 -10.09 4.77 14.90
CA MET A 124 -8.69 4.61 15.26
C MET A 124 -8.40 3.38 16.11
N ASN A 125 -9.34 2.90 16.93
CA ASN A 125 -9.19 1.61 17.63
C ASN A 125 -9.04 0.45 16.64
N ARG A 126 -9.79 0.48 15.53
CA ARG A 126 -9.63 -0.51 14.45
C ARG A 126 -8.27 -0.38 13.77
N TYR A 127 -7.84 0.84 13.49
CA TYR A 127 -6.51 1.11 12.95
C TYR A 127 -5.40 0.58 13.85
N ASP A 128 -5.42 0.90 15.16
CA ASP A 128 -4.38 0.50 16.11
C ASP A 128 -4.31 -1.04 16.25
N ARG A 129 -5.44 -1.75 16.20
CA ARG A 129 -5.46 -3.23 16.15
C ARG A 129 -4.80 -3.77 14.88
N LEU A 130 -5.15 -3.23 13.70
CA LEU A 130 -4.54 -3.66 12.44
C LEU A 130 -3.02 -3.39 12.42
N ARG A 131 -2.58 -2.27 13.03
CA ARG A 131 -1.16 -1.97 13.21
C ARG A 131 -0.47 -2.98 14.14
N ALA A 132 -1.13 -3.40 15.22
CA ALA A 132 -0.63 -4.45 16.10
C ALA A 132 -0.54 -5.81 15.39
N ASP A 133 -1.46 -6.09 14.46
CA ASP A 133 -1.43 -7.28 13.59
C ASP A 133 -0.34 -7.21 12.50
N GLY A 134 0.42 -6.11 12.42
CA GLY A 134 1.56 -5.94 11.51
C GLY A 134 1.22 -5.30 10.16
N LEU A 135 -0.04 -4.88 9.93
CA LEU A 135 -0.37 -4.16 8.69
C LEU A 135 0.37 -2.82 8.62
N ASN A 136 0.80 -2.44 7.41
CA ASN A 136 1.38 -1.12 7.20
C ASN A 136 0.33 -0.01 7.43
N PRO A 137 0.76 1.24 7.70
CA PRO A 137 -0.17 2.32 8.04
C PRO A 137 -1.19 2.65 6.94
N ALA A 138 -0.81 2.54 5.67
CA ALA A 138 -1.71 2.84 4.54
C ALA A 138 -2.87 1.85 4.49
N ASP A 139 -2.55 0.55 4.55
CA ASP A 139 -3.52 -0.53 4.45
C ASP A 139 -4.39 -0.60 5.71
N ALA A 140 -3.80 -0.36 6.89
CA ALA A 140 -4.53 -0.26 8.14
C ALA A 140 -5.57 0.87 8.09
N MET A 141 -5.20 2.07 7.63
CA MET A 141 -6.12 3.19 7.53
C MET A 141 -7.19 2.96 6.45
N ARG A 142 -6.82 2.35 5.31
CA ARG A 142 -7.78 1.98 4.26
C ARG A 142 -8.88 1.05 4.80
N GLN A 143 -8.51 0.08 5.63
CA GLN A 143 -9.48 -0.82 6.28
C GLN A 143 -10.24 -0.16 7.44
N ALA A 144 -9.64 0.83 8.10
CA ALA A 144 -10.29 1.59 9.17
C ALA A 144 -11.25 2.68 8.64
N ALA A 145 -11.06 3.16 7.40
CA ALA A 145 -11.82 4.25 6.78
C ALA A 145 -13.35 4.14 6.94
N PRO A 146 -13.99 2.97 6.72
CA PRO A 146 -15.44 2.83 6.87
C PRO A 146 -15.96 3.10 8.29
N PHE A 147 -15.10 2.96 9.30
CA PHE A 147 -15.46 3.13 10.71
C PHE A 147 -15.43 4.61 11.15
N PHE A 148 -14.89 5.53 10.34
CA PHE A 148 -14.95 6.97 10.62
C PHE A 148 -16.33 7.56 10.33
N ALA A 149 -17.06 7.01 9.35
CA ALA A 149 -18.42 7.40 9.01
C ALA A 149 -19.47 6.76 9.92
N ARG A 150 -19.09 5.74 10.70
CA ARG A 150 -20.00 5.09 11.64
C ARG A 150 -20.17 6.00 12.84
N GLU A 151 -21.39 6.53 12.98
CA GLU A 151 -21.79 7.26 14.18
C GLU A 151 -21.41 6.41 15.41
N PRO A 152 -20.68 6.96 16.40
CA PRO A 152 -20.59 6.34 17.70
C PRO A 152 -22.02 6.09 18.12
N HIS A 153 -22.39 4.85 18.38
CA HIS A 153 -23.65 4.55 19.04
C HIS A 153 -23.32 4.57 20.54
N PRO A 154 -23.21 5.74 21.22
CA PRO A 154 -23.22 5.72 22.66
C PRO A 154 -24.53 5.03 23.02
N ARG A 155 -24.44 4.04 23.90
CA ARG A 155 -25.63 3.37 24.40
C ARG A 155 -26.46 4.47 25.09
N THR A 156 -27.49 4.98 24.40
CA THR A 156 -28.36 6.06 24.89
C THR A 156 -29.33 5.58 25.96
N GLY A 157 -29.32 4.27 26.25
CA GLY A 157 -30.02 3.71 27.39
C GLY A 157 -29.29 4.05 28.70
N HIS A 158 -30.10 4.34 29.73
CA HIS A 158 -29.76 4.50 31.14
C HIS A 158 -28.37 4.00 31.54
N SER A 159 -27.65 4.83 32.32
CA SER A 159 -26.41 4.49 33.00
C SER A 159 -26.42 3.02 33.42
N ALA A 160 -25.36 2.27 33.11
CA ALA A 160 -25.25 0.90 33.57
C ALA A 160 -25.57 0.86 35.07
N PRO A 161 -26.50 0.01 35.54
CA PRO A 161 -26.91 0.01 36.94
C PRO A 161 -25.67 -0.10 37.80
N THR A 162 -25.55 0.78 38.79
CA THR A 162 -24.42 0.80 39.73
C THR A 162 -24.24 -0.62 40.26
N ARG A 163 -23.13 -1.25 39.89
CA ARG A 163 -22.82 -2.60 40.37
C ARG A 163 -22.68 -2.49 41.88
N LYS A 164 -23.59 -3.14 42.63
CA LYS A 164 -23.43 -3.29 44.09
C LYS A 164 -22.01 -3.79 44.36
N GLU A 165 -21.33 -3.14 45.29
CA GLU A 165 -19.98 -3.54 45.66
C GLU A 165 -19.95 -5.03 45.96
N LEU A 166 -18.93 -5.71 45.42
CA LEU A 166 -18.68 -7.09 45.77
C LEU A 166 -18.43 -7.13 47.28
N PRO A 167 -19.11 -8.00 48.04
CA PRO A 167 -18.82 -8.15 49.46
C PRO A 167 -17.33 -8.44 49.63
N ALA A 168 -16.71 -7.75 50.59
CA ALA A 168 -15.31 -7.91 50.92
C ALA A 168 -15.00 -9.40 51.12
N ALA A 169 -14.15 -9.93 50.24
CA ALA A 169 -13.73 -11.32 50.19
C ALA A 169 -14.87 -12.31 50.45
N VAL A 170 -15.65 -12.63 49.41
CA VAL A 170 -16.12 -14.02 49.31
C VAL A 170 -14.85 -14.87 49.43
N LYS A 171 -14.69 -15.60 50.53
CA LYS A 171 -13.67 -16.63 50.61
C LYS A 171 -14.07 -17.71 49.61
N LEU A 172 -13.72 -17.53 48.34
CA LEU A 172 -13.92 -18.52 47.29
C LEU A 172 -13.32 -19.87 47.74
N ALA A 173 -12.24 -19.84 48.52
CA ALA A 173 -11.63 -21.02 49.13
C ALA A 173 -12.53 -21.76 50.14
N GLN A 174 -13.62 -21.16 50.63
CA GLN A 174 -14.56 -21.76 51.58
C GLN A 174 -15.91 -22.11 50.94
N GLN A 175 -16.17 -21.70 49.70
CA GLN A 175 -17.36 -22.11 48.98
C GLN A 175 -17.12 -23.47 48.31
N GLY A 176 -17.94 -24.46 48.66
CA GLY A 176 -17.95 -25.73 47.97
C GLY A 176 -18.45 -25.53 46.54
N PHE A 177 -17.53 -25.49 45.58
CA PHE A 177 -17.90 -25.50 44.17
C PHE A 177 -18.37 -26.91 43.80
N PRO A 178 -19.49 -27.05 43.06
CA PRO A 178 -20.10 -28.35 42.75
C PRO A 178 -19.18 -29.27 41.94
N HIS A 179 -18.14 -28.73 41.29
CA HIS A 179 -17.15 -29.48 40.54
C HIS A 179 -15.74 -29.02 40.89
N SER A 180 -14.87 -29.96 41.26
CA SER A 180 -13.44 -29.71 41.30
C SER A 180 -12.92 -29.47 39.89
N ILE A 181 -11.89 -28.62 39.74
CA ILE A 181 -11.14 -28.46 38.48
C ILE A 181 -10.70 -29.83 37.95
N ASN A 182 -10.34 -30.76 38.86
CA ASN A 182 -9.94 -32.11 38.49
C ASN A 182 -11.11 -32.95 37.93
N ASP A 183 -12.33 -32.77 38.43
CA ASP A 183 -13.52 -33.47 37.91
C ASP A 183 -13.89 -32.95 36.52
N THR A 184 -13.78 -31.64 36.29
CA THR A 184 -14.04 -31.03 34.98
C THR A 184 -13.00 -31.46 33.94
N VAL A 185 -11.73 -31.51 34.32
CA VAL A 185 -10.65 -32.02 33.45
C VAL A 185 -10.85 -33.52 33.15
N ARG A 186 -11.28 -34.31 34.14
CA ARG A 186 -11.57 -35.75 33.95
C ARG A 186 -12.78 -35.98 33.03
N ALA A 187 -13.86 -35.21 33.19
CA ALA A 187 -15.04 -35.28 32.33
C ALA A 187 -14.69 -34.95 30.85
N ASN A 188 -13.88 -33.91 30.62
CA ASN A 188 -13.45 -33.55 29.26
C ASN A 188 -12.48 -34.56 28.64
N ARG A 189 -11.56 -35.14 29.44
CA ARG A 189 -10.66 -36.21 28.95
C ARG A 189 -11.40 -37.50 28.62
N SER A 190 -12.47 -37.81 29.35
CA SER A 190 -13.32 -38.99 29.08
C SER A 190 -14.23 -38.81 27.86
N GLY A 191 -14.47 -37.57 27.43
CA GLY A 191 -15.29 -37.23 26.26
C GLY A 191 -14.57 -37.26 24.91
N THR A 192 -13.27 -37.61 24.85
CA THR A 192 -12.47 -37.53 23.60
C THR A 192 -12.56 -38.80 22.74
N THR A 193 -13.65 -39.58 22.79
CA THR A 193 -13.82 -40.76 21.90
C THR A 193 -15.07 -40.74 21.00
N THR A 194 -15.83 -39.64 20.96
CA THR A 194 -16.96 -39.52 20.01
C THR A 194 -17.10 -38.14 19.39
N ALA A 195 -15.98 -37.52 18.99
CA ALA A 195 -16.00 -36.40 18.05
C ALA A 195 -16.12 -36.90 16.60
N THR A 196 -17.12 -37.75 16.29
CA THR A 196 -17.48 -38.10 14.90
C THR A 196 -18.93 -38.58 14.75
N ALA A 197 -19.92 -37.95 15.40
CA ALA A 197 -21.32 -38.31 15.12
C ALA A 197 -22.35 -37.24 15.51
N VAL A 198 -22.11 -35.94 15.33
CA VAL A 198 -23.19 -34.93 15.37
C VAL A 198 -22.99 -33.94 14.23
N ARG A 199 -23.12 -34.43 12.99
CA ARG A 199 -23.34 -33.59 11.80
C ARG A 199 -24.67 -33.93 11.10
N ALA A 200 -25.57 -34.63 11.78
CA ALA A 200 -26.81 -35.12 11.19
C ALA A 200 -28.00 -35.03 12.16
N SER A 201 -28.26 -33.86 12.72
CA SER A 201 -29.53 -33.60 13.42
C SER A 201 -29.73 -32.11 13.68
N THR A 202 -29.72 -31.31 12.61
CA THR A 202 -30.33 -29.98 12.63
C THR A 202 -30.94 -29.68 11.26
N GLN A 203 -31.77 -30.61 10.77
CA GLN A 203 -32.75 -30.28 9.74
C GLN A 203 -34.10 -30.16 10.44
N GLY A 204 -34.46 -28.91 10.71
CA GLY A 204 -35.55 -28.49 11.57
C GLY A 204 -36.92 -28.98 11.10
N GLN A 205 -37.64 -29.54 12.06
CA GLN A 205 -39.08 -29.77 12.05
C GLN A 205 -39.83 -28.49 11.64
N ARG A 206 -40.62 -28.59 10.57
CA ARG A 206 -41.55 -27.55 10.09
C ARG A 206 -42.92 -27.79 10.77
N PRO A 207 -43.56 -26.79 11.41
CA PRO A 207 -44.87 -27.03 12.04
C PRO A 207 -45.98 -27.07 10.98
N ALA A 208 -46.91 -28.03 11.15
CA ALA A 208 -48.07 -28.26 10.29
C ALA A 208 -49.19 -27.23 10.54
N PRO A 209 -50.05 -26.93 9.54
CA PRO A 209 -51.12 -25.97 9.68
C PRO A 209 -52.34 -26.53 10.43
N ASN A 210 -52.89 -25.68 11.29
CA ASN A 210 -54.04 -25.93 12.15
C ASN A 210 -55.34 -25.96 11.32
N ARG A 211 -56.13 -27.03 11.42
CA ARG A 211 -57.44 -27.19 10.77
C ARG A 211 -58.51 -27.24 11.84
N LYS A 212 -59.42 -26.25 11.87
CA LYS A 212 -60.69 -26.35 12.57
C LYS A 212 -61.83 -25.94 11.63
N GLN A 213 -62.69 -26.95 11.42
CA GLN A 213 -64.11 -26.98 11.06
C GLN A 213 -64.63 -26.01 9.99
#